data_AF-A0A965LUP0-F1
#
_entry.id   AF-A0A965LUP0-F1
#
_cell.length_a   1.000
_cell.length_b   1.000
_cell.length_c   1.000
_cell.angle_alpha   90.00
_cell.angle_beta   90.00
_cell.angle_gamma   90.00
#
_symmetry.space_group_name_H-M   'P 1'
#
loop_
_entity.id
_entity.type
_entity.pdbx_description
1 polymer ?
#
loop_
_entity_poly.entity_id
_entity_poly.type
_entity_poly.pdbx_seq_one_letter_code
_entity_poly.pdbx_strand_id
1 'polypeptide(L)'
;MPVEVVGVKDVLKGLEFIDEDMRQRIRIAIDPLMRGVAEKAKGFVPSNTEVLSGWAKASGTPGNFPKYDAGVAKAGIGYNPGENKTFRNGFKVSNYVYNASRPGAIYEVAGRLNPEGRAPFQMTPSKGASGTYTLKSRRSKAFREYNSNNPFASQQFIAALEPVTSQPKIKDIRGGGRKTKGRLIYKAWAQDSPKVYDAIIKAINATAIHFNKATEIKKAA
;
A
#
# COMPACT_ATOMS: atom_id res chain seq x y z
N MET A 1 -18.63 -13.88 50.99
CA MET A 1 -19.48 -14.73 50.14
C MET A 1 -18.86 -14.80 48.77
N PRO A 2 -18.46 -15.97 48.24
CA PRO A 2 -17.99 -16.08 46.86
C PRO A 2 -19.19 -15.93 45.91
N VAL A 3 -19.07 -15.05 44.92
CA VAL A 3 -20.06 -14.90 43.85
C VAL A 3 -19.63 -15.83 42.72
N GLU A 4 -20.46 -16.81 42.38
CA GLU A 4 -20.22 -17.70 41.24
C GLU A 4 -20.71 -17.02 39.97
N VAL A 5 -19.79 -16.67 39.07
CA VAL A 5 -20.14 -16.09 37.78
C VAL A 5 -20.38 -17.23 36.77
N VAL A 6 -21.63 -17.64 36.62
CA VAL A 6 -22.05 -18.67 35.66
C VAL A 6 -22.15 -18.07 34.26
N GLY A 7 -21.70 -18.80 33.23
CA GLY A 7 -21.88 -18.42 31.81
C GLY A 7 -20.75 -17.62 31.16
N VAL A 8 -19.75 -17.11 31.91
CA VAL A 8 -18.61 -16.37 31.32
C VAL A 8 -17.84 -17.21 30.31
N LYS A 9 -17.60 -18.49 30.62
CA LYS A 9 -16.89 -19.42 29.73
C LYS A 9 -17.65 -19.67 28.44
N ASP A 10 -18.98 -19.72 28.50
CA ASP A 10 -19.82 -19.96 27.32
C ASP A 10 -19.91 -18.71 26.44
N VAL A 11 -19.96 -17.52 27.05
CA VAL A 11 -19.86 -16.24 26.32
C VAL A 11 -18.50 -16.12 25.63
N LEU A 12 -17.40 -16.43 26.32
CA LEU A 12 -16.06 -16.39 25.73
C LEU A 12 -15.92 -17.35 24.55
N LYS A 13 -16.40 -18.59 24.68
CA LYS A 13 -16.42 -19.57 23.57
C LYS A 13 -17.29 -19.10 22.41
N GLY A 14 -18.44 -18.49 22.69
CA GLY A 14 -19.31 -17.91 21.67
C GLY A 14 -18.63 -16.79 20.90
N LEU A 15 -17.93 -15.88 21.60
CA LEU A 15 -17.17 -14.80 20.96
C LEU A 15 -16.01 -15.33 20.11
N GLU A 16 -15.28 -16.33 20.59
CA GLU A 16 -14.20 -16.97 19.84
C GLU A 16 -14.73 -17.65 18.56
N PHE A 17 -15.87 -18.34 18.65
CA PHE A 17 -16.53 -18.93 17.49
C PHE A 17 -16.95 -17.88 16.45
N ILE A 18 -17.55 -16.76 16.89
CA ILE A 18 -17.94 -15.67 15.98
C ILE A 18 -16.72 -15.06 15.30
N ASP A 19 -15.64 -14.83 16.04
CA ASP A 19 -14.42 -14.21 15.49
C ASP A 19 -13.79 -15.09 14.40
N GLU A 20 -13.64 -16.38 14.67
CA GLU A 20 -13.06 -17.33 13.71
C GLU A 20 -13.96 -17.53 12.47
N ASP A 21 -15.27 -17.70 12.65
CA ASP A 21 -16.24 -17.82 11.53
C ASP A 21 -16.26 -16.54 10.68
N MET A 22 -16.32 -15.37 11.31
CA MET A 22 -16.28 -14.08 10.63
C MET A 22 -14.99 -13.93 9.82
N ARG A 23 -13.86 -14.24 10.43
CA ARG A 23 -12.53 -14.16 9.80
C ARG A 23 -12.46 -15.05 8.57
N GLN A 24 -12.92 -16.30 8.67
CA GLN A 24 -12.91 -17.25 7.55
C GLN A 24 -13.83 -16.79 6.42
N ARG A 25 -15.06 -16.35 6.73
CA ARG A 25 -16.01 -15.83 5.73
C ARG A 25 -15.47 -14.61 5.01
N ILE A 26 -14.91 -13.65 5.75
CA ILE A 26 -14.29 -12.46 5.15
C ILE A 26 -13.15 -12.89 4.21
N ARG A 27 -12.24 -13.75 4.68
CA ARG A 27 -11.10 -14.22 3.89
C ARG A 27 -11.54 -14.86 2.57
N ILE A 28 -12.51 -15.78 2.63
CA ILE A 28 -13.05 -16.45 1.43
C ILE A 28 -13.69 -15.45 0.48
N ALA A 29 -14.45 -14.48 1.00
CA ALA A 29 -15.13 -13.48 0.19
C ALA A 29 -14.16 -12.53 -0.52
N ILE A 30 -13.06 -12.11 0.14
CA ILE A 30 -12.13 -11.13 -0.42
C ILE A 30 -10.97 -11.73 -1.21
N ASP A 31 -10.59 -12.98 -0.99
CA ASP A 31 -9.45 -13.62 -1.69
C ASP A 31 -9.50 -13.47 -3.22
N PRO A 32 -10.60 -13.83 -3.92
CA PRO A 32 -10.66 -13.67 -5.38
C PRO A 32 -10.64 -12.19 -5.80
N LEU A 33 -11.24 -11.30 -5.01
CA LEU A 33 -11.25 -9.86 -5.29
C LEU A 33 -9.84 -9.26 -5.15
N MET A 34 -9.11 -9.64 -4.11
CA MET A 34 -7.75 -9.17 -3.83
C MET A 34 -6.75 -9.70 -4.86
N ARG A 35 -6.92 -10.95 -5.33
CA ARG A 35 -6.18 -11.46 -6.49
C ARG A 35 -6.47 -10.63 -7.74
N GLY A 36 -7.74 -10.30 -7.98
CA GLY A 36 -8.14 -9.40 -9.06
C GLY A 36 -7.44 -8.03 -8.99
N VAL A 37 -7.32 -7.45 -7.80
CA VAL A 37 -6.57 -6.20 -7.59
C VAL A 37 -5.09 -6.37 -7.96
N ALA A 38 -4.46 -7.48 -7.57
CA ALA A 38 -3.06 -7.76 -7.91
C ALA A 38 -2.86 -7.93 -9.43
N GLU A 39 -3.73 -8.67 -10.10
CA GLU A 39 -3.68 -8.85 -11.56
C GLU A 39 -3.91 -7.53 -12.30
N LYS A 40 -4.88 -6.74 -11.86
CA LYS A 40 -5.10 -5.40 -12.41
C LYS A 40 -3.90 -4.48 -12.21
N ALA A 41 -3.27 -4.53 -11.03
CA ALA A 41 -2.05 -3.76 -10.76
C ALA A 41 -0.89 -4.15 -11.68
N LYS A 42 -0.74 -5.43 -12.04
CA LYS A 42 0.22 -5.88 -13.07
C LYS A 42 -0.06 -5.27 -14.44
N GLY A 43 -1.34 -5.09 -14.77
CA GLY A 43 -1.78 -4.43 -16.01
C GLY A 43 -1.40 -2.94 -16.08
N PHE A 44 -1.22 -2.26 -14.94
CA PHE A 44 -0.78 -0.86 -14.90
C PHE A 44 0.74 -0.67 -14.95
N VAL A 45 1.52 -1.76 -14.94
CA VAL A 45 2.97 -1.65 -15.02
C VAL A 45 3.36 -1.25 -16.43
N PRO A 46 4.02 -0.08 -16.62
CA PRO A 46 4.42 0.36 -17.94
C PRO A 46 5.47 -0.58 -18.56
N SER A 47 5.57 -0.52 -19.86
CA SER A 47 6.68 -1.10 -20.63
C SER A 47 7.98 -0.33 -20.38
N ASN A 48 9.11 -0.94 -20.74
CA ASN A 48 10.42 -0.31 -20.62
C ASN A 48 10.57 0.96 -21.48
N THR A 49 9.73 1.13 -22.50
CA THR A 49 9.72 2.30 -23.41
C THR A 49 8.86 3.46 -22.89
N GLU A 50 7.93 3.20 -21.97
CA GLU A 50 7.03 4.21 -21.39
C GLU A 50 7.64 4.92 -20.17
N VAL A 51 8.81 4.48 -19.72
CA VAL A 51 9.58 5.14 -18.66
C VAL A 51 10.79 5.86 -19.25
N LEU A 52 11.42 6.73 -18.44
CA LEU A 52 12.66 7.39 -18.84
C LEU A 52 13.71 6.38 -19.31
N SER A 53 14.21 6.57 -20.52
CA SER A 53 15.17 5.65 -21.15
C SER A 53 16.40 5.41 -20.28
N GLY A 54 16.92 6.44 -19.59
CA GLY A 54 18.04 6.30 -18.65
C GLY A 54 17.77 5.42 -17.42
N TRP A 55 16.50 5.27 -17.03
CA TRP A 55 16.08 4.41 -15.94
C TRP A 55 15.95 2.95 -16.37
N ALA A 56 15.49 2.69 -17.60
CA ALA A 56 15.36 1.35 -18.19
C ALA A 56 16.65 0.83 -18.86
N LYS A 57 17.64 1.69 -19.15
CA LYS A 57 18.93 1.27 -19.72
C LYS A 57 19.65 0.27 -18.82
N ALA A 58 19.99 -0.88 -19.39
CA ALA A 58 20.82 -1.89 -18.76
C ALA A 58 22.30 -1.46 -18.73
N SER A 59 22.88 -1.30 -17.53
CA SER A 59 24.33 -1.48 -17.28
C SER A 59 24.73 -1.15 -15.84
N GLY A 60 25.57 -2.01 -15.24
CA GLY A 60 26.75 -1.61 -14.46
C GLY A 60 26.61 -1.40 -12.94
N THR A 61 27.13 -2.37 -12.20
CA THR A 61 27.52 -2.36 -10.77
C THR A 61 26.40 -2.39 -9.72
N PRO A 62 26.34 -3.44 -8.87
CA PRO A 62 25.49 -3.49 -7.68
C PRO A 62 25.73 -2.28 -6.76
N GLY A 63 24.67 -1.59 -6.32
CA GLY A 63 24.75 -0.45 -5.39
C GLY A 63 24.21 0.88 -5.95
N ASN A 64 23.92 0.95 -7.25
CA ASN A 64 23.30 2.11 -7.89
C ASN A 64 21.76 2.13 -7.76
N PHE A 65 21.14 3.29 -8.04
CA PHE A 65 19.68 3.46 -8.09
C PHE A 65 19.02 2.33 -8.91
N PRO A 66 18.01 1.61 -8.36
CA PRO A 66 17.45 0.43 -9.00
C PRO A 66 16.96 0.73 -10.41
N LYS A 67 17.44 -0.03 -11.40
CA LYS A 67 17.01 0.10 -12.79
C LYS A 67 15.62 -0.46 -13.01
N TYR A 68 14.89 0.17 -13.91
CA TYR A 68 13.56 -0.26 -14.28
C TYR A 68 13.62 -1.45 -15.20
N ASP A 69 12.88 -2.49 -14.84
CA ASP A 69 12.51 -3.56 -15.75
C ASP A 69 11.04 -3.91 -15.51
N ALA A 70 10.24 -3.84 -16.55
CA ALA A 70 8.81 -4.09 -16.50
C ALA A 70 8.49 -5.53 -16.06
N GLY A 71 9.29 -6.51 -16.50
CA GLY A 71 9.13 -7.91 -16.13
C GLY A 71 9.35 -8.11 -14.63
N VAL A 72 10.42 -7.56 -14.08
CA VAL A 72 10.73 -7.56 -12.64
C VAL A 72 9.66 -6.80 -11.84
N ALA A 73 9.20 -5.65 -12.35
CA ALA A 73 8.16 -4.86 -11.69
C ALA A 73 6.81 -5.59 -11.62
N LYS A 74 6.42 -6.29 -12.71
CA LYS A 74 5.22 -7.13 -12.78
C LYS A 74 5.34 -8.37 -11.89
N ALA A 75 6.46 -9.09 -11.97
CA ALA A 75 6.69 -10.29 -11.17
C ALA A 75 6.75 -10.00 -9.66
N GLY A 76 7.17 -8.79 -9.28
CA GLY A 76 7.17 -8.35 -7.89
C GLY A 76 5.78 -8.12 -7.28
N ILE A 77 4.73 -8.00 -8.11
CA ILE A 77 3.36 -7.78 -7.62
C ILE A 77 2.73 -9.12 -7.23
N GLY A 78 2.37 -9.23 -5.95
CA GLY A 78 1.76 -10.42 -5.39
C GLY A 78 0.64 -10.10 -4.41
N TYR A 79 -0.11 -11.14 -4.07
CA TYR A 79 -1.13 -11.11 -3.03
C TYR A 79 -0.75 -12.11 -1.94
N ASN A 80 -0.84 -11.68 -0.68
CA ASN A 80 -0.68 -12.55 0.48
C ASN A 80 -2.02 -12.66 1.24
N PRO A 81 -2.62 -13.86 1.31
CA PRO A 81 -3.82 -14.15 2.11
C PRO A 81 -3.52 -14.39 3.60
N GLY A 82 -2.36 -13.96 4.10
CA GLY A 82 -1.86 -14.23 5.44
C GLY A 82 -1.56 -12.99 6.27
N GLU A 83 -1.45 -13.21 7.59
CA GLU A 83 -1.14 -12.15 8.53
C GLU A 83 0.28 -11.60 8.35
N ASN A 84 0.41 -10.27 8.45
CA ASN A 84 1.70 -9.61 8.60
C ASN A 84 2.10 -9.51 10.09
N LYS A 85 3.32 -9.05 10.37
CA LYS A 85 3.79 -8.77 11.72
C LYS A 85 2.84 -7.84 12.47
N THR A 86 2.69 -8.09 13.77
CA THR A 86 1.93 -7.22 14.67
C THR A 86 2.55 -5.83 14.70
N PHE A 87 1.72 -4.82 14.45
CA PHE A 87 2.13 -3.43 14.58
C PHE A 87 2.14 -3.02 16.06
N ARG A 88 2.80 -1.89 16.37
CA ARG A 88 2.91 -1.37 17.75
C ARG A 88 1.56 -1.08 18.40
N ASN A 89 0.51 -0.91 17.60
CA ASN A 89 -0.86 -0.68 18.04
C ASN A 89 -1.67 -1.98 18.19
N GLY A 90 -1.03 -3.15 18.16
CA GLY A 90 -1.69 -4.46 18.33
C GLY A 90 -2.42 -5.00 17.10
N PHE A 91 -2.64 -4.18 16.08
CA PHE A 91 -3.30 -4.62 14.85
C PHE A 91 -2.35 -5.45 13.97
N LYS A 92 -2.94 -6.34 13.17
CA LYS A 92 -2.28 -7.07 12.09
C LYS A 92 -3.04 -6.87 10.79
N VAL A 93 -2.32 -6.83 9.69
CA VAL A 93 -2.92 -6.88 8.36
C VAL A 93 -3.18 -8.35 8.04
N SER A 94 -4.41 -8.71 7.69
CA SER A 94 -4.81 -10.10 7.38
C SER A 94 -4.66 -10.47 5.90
N ASN A 95 -4.82 -9.50 5.01
CA ASN A 95 -4.81 -9.68 3.55
C ASN A 95 -4.21 -8.45 2.90
N TYR A 96 -3.25 -8.62 1.99
CA TYR A 96 -2.63 -7.49 1.32
C TYR A 96 -2.05 -7.81 -0.04
N VAL A 97 -2.13 -6.83 -0.94
CA VAL A 97 -1.38 -6.81 -2.21
C VAL A 97 -0.09 -6.03 -1.98
N TYR A 98 1.02 -6.53 -2.50
CA TYR A 98 2.35 -5.94 -2.33
C TYR A 98 3.11 -5.89 -3.64
N ASN A 99 4.11 -5.01 -3.71
CA ASN A 99 5.16 -5.07 -4.71
C ASN A 99 6.52 -5.26 -4.02
N ALA A 100 7.14 -6.43 -4.19
CA ALA A 100 8.43 -6.75 -3.60
C ALA A 100 9.62 -6.25 -4.44
N SER A 101 9.37 -5.84 -5.69
CA SER A 101 10.42 -5.33 -6.57
C SER A 101 10.80 -3.89 -6.21
N ARG A 102 12.11 -3.60 -6.20
CA ARG A 102 12.62 -2.23 -6.04
C ARG A 102 12.13 -1.27 -7.14
N PRO A 103 12.22 -1.59 -8.45
CA PRO A 103 11.73 -0.68 -9.49
C PRO A 103 10.22 -0.45 -9.43
N GLY A 104 9.43 -1.51 -9.18
CA GLY A 104 7.98 -1.38 -9.04
C GLY A 104 7.59 -0.56 -7.82
N ALA A 105 8.26 -0.74 -6.67
CA ALA A 105 8.04 0.08 -5.49
C ALA A 105 8.38 1.56 -5.72
N ILE A 106 9.44 1.87 -6.48
CA ILE A 106 9.77 3.25 -6.88
C ILE A 106 8.67 3.82 -7.76
N TYR A 107 8.26 3.12 -8.81
CA TYR A 107 7.18 3.57 -9.71
C TYR A 107 5.88 3.84 -8.93
N GLU A 108 5.53 2.95 -8.00
CA GLU A 108 4.34 3.06 -7.16
C GLU A 108 4.31 4.36 -6.36
N VAL A 109 5.42 4.74 -5.72
CA VAL A 109 5.43 5.79 -4.67
C VAL A 109 6.18 7.06 -5.03
N ALA A 110 6.92 7.09 -6.14
CA ALA A 110 7.65 8.28 -6.56
C ALA A 110 6.71 9.49 -6.69
N GLY A 111 7.11 10.65 -6.17
CA GLY A 111 6.27 11.86 -6.22
C GLY A 111 5.11 11.88 -5.22
N ARG A 112 4.90 10.82 -4.44
CA ARG A 112 3.84 10.77 -3.42
C ARG A 112 3.99 11.82 -2.31
N LEU A 113 5.22 12.20 -1.97
CA LEU A 113 5.50 13.29 -1.01
C LEU A 113 5.66 14.64 -1.72
N ASN A 114 6.41 14.66 -2.81
CA ASN A 114 6.71 15.85 -3.59
C ASN A 114 6.23 15.61 -5.03
N PRO A 115 4.97 15.97 -5.36
CA PRO A 115 4.39 15.71 -6.68
C PRO A 115 5.16 16.33 -7.84
N GLU A 116 5.85 17.44 -7.60
CA GLU A 116 6.68 18.12 -8.59
C GLU A 116 8.17 17.70 -8.53
N GLY A 117 8.47 16.63 -7.80
CA GLY A 117 9.85 16.31 -7.41
C GLY A 117 10.39 17.24 -6.33
N ARG A 118 11.62 17.01 -5.88
CA ARG A 118 12.31 17.96 -5.00
C ARG A 118 12.79 19.12 -5.86
N ALA A 119 12.53 20.34 -5.40
CA ALA A 119 13.11 21.52 -6.03
C ALA A 119 14.63 21.35 -6.12
N PRO A 120 15.28 21.74 -7.22
CA PRO A 120 16.74 21.67 -7.43
C PRO A 120 17.54 22.55 -6.45
N PHE A 121 16.90 23.59 -5.91
CA PHE A 121 17.54 24.65 -5.17
C PHE A 121 16.57 25.03 -4.04
N GLN A 122 16.89 24.67 -2.80
CA GLN A 122 16.14 25.13 -1.64
C GLN A 122 17.14 25.84 -0.73
N MET A 123 17.00 27.17 -0.64
CA MET A 123 17.77 27.93 0.35
C MET A 123 17.39 27.44 1.74
N THR A 124 18.31 26.79 2.43
CA THR A 124 18.26 26.68 3.89
C THR A 124 19.15 27.78 4.47
N PRO A 125 18.57 28.89 4.97
CA PRO A 125 19.35 29.86 5.72
C PRO A 125 19.68 29.22 7.07
N SER A 126 20.83 28.56 7.17
CA SER A 126 21.46 28.42 8.47
C SER A 126 21.92 29.83 8.86
N LYS A 127 21.05 30.58 9.56
CA LYS A 127 21.28 31.93 10.11
C LYS A 127 21.13 33.13 9.16
N GLY A 128 20.05 33.20 8.39
CA GLY A 128 19.65 34.45 7.72
C GLY A 128 20.57 34.97 6.59
N ALA A 129 21.56 34.20 6.16
CA ALA A 129 22.37 34.53 5.00
C ALA A 129 21.90 33.77 3.75
N SER A 130 21.88 34.47 2.61
CA SER A 130 21.65 33.91 1.27
C SER A 130 22.49 32.63 1.08
N GLY A 131 21.82 31.48 0.95
CA GLY A 131 22.49 30.18 0.90
C GLY A 131 23.14 29.94 -0.45
N THR A 132 24.46 30.05 -0.54
CA THR A 132 25.23 29.66 -1.73
C THR A 132 25.23 28.13 -1.86
N TYR A 133 24.83 27.60 -3.02
CA TYR A 133 24.95 26.18 -3.33
C TYR A 133 26.43 25.76 -3.34
N THR A 134 26.79 24.76 -2.54
CA THR A 134 28.18 24.26 -2.50
C THR A 134 28.27 22.87 -3.12
N LEU A 135 29.32 22.65 -3.92
CA LEU A 135 29.59 21.36 -4.52
C LEU A 135 29.98 20.33 -3.45
N LYS A 136 29.57 19.08 -3.65
CA LYS A 136 29.92 17.96 -2.76
C LYS A 136 31.43 17.76 -2.63
N SER A 137 32.18 18.07 -3.68
CA SER A 137 33.64 18.12 -3.70
C SER A 137 34.12 19.04 -4.82
N ARG A 138 35.39 19.48 -4.80
CA ARG A 138 35.96 20.39 -5.82
C ARG A 138 35.89 19.84 -7.26
N ARG A 139 35.78 18.51 -7.42
CA ARG A 139 35.67 17.82 -8.72
C ARG A 139 34.25 17.34 -9.04
N SER A 140 33.30 17.51 -8.13
CA SER A 140 31.92 17.06 -8.28
C SER A 140 31.09 18.12 -9.01
N LYS A 141 30.18 17.69 -9.89
CA LYS A 141 29.10 18.56 -10.42
C LYS A 141 27.84 18.52 -9.55
N ALA A 142 27.76 17.58 -8.60
CA ALA A 142 26.67 17.44 -7.64
C ALA A 142 26.84 18.39 -6.44
N PHE A 143 25.73 18.97 -5.98
CA PHE A 143 25.66 19.80 -4.77
C PHE A 143 25.66 18.96 -3.48
N ARG A 144 26.00 19.55 -2.33
CA ARG A 144 26.03 18.83 -1.04
C ARG A 144 24.68 18.26 -0.65
N GLU A 145 23.63 19.04 -0.86
CA GLU A 145 22.24 18.70 -0.54
C GLU A 145 21.61 17.77 -1.60
N TYR A 146 22.25 17.64 -2.77
CA TYR A 146 21.75 16.86 -3.91
C TYR A 146 22.81 15.90 -4.44
N ASN A 147 22.63 14.60 -4.22
CA ASN A 147 23.53 13.54 -4.69
C ASN A 147 23.48 13.28 -6.22
N SER A 148 23.07 14.24 -7.04
CA SER A 148 22.97 14.13 -8.51
C SER A 148 23.69 15.30 -9.20
N ASN A 149 24.40 15.00 -10.29
CA ASN A 149 25.01 16.02 -11.16
C ASN A 149 23.96 16.83 -11.94
N ASN A 150 22.74 16.30 -12.07
CA ASN A 150 21.59 17.04 -12.59
C ASN A 150 20.72 17.48 -11.39
N PRO A 151 20.66 18.78 -11.06
CA PRO A 151 19.88 19.28 -9.94
C PRO A 151 18.36 19.11 -10.15
N PHE A 152 17.90 19.06 -11.40
CA PHE A 152 16.50 18.84 -11.77
C PHE A 152 16.13 17.37 -11.93
N ALA A 153 17.06 16.43 -11.63
CA ALA A 153 16.84 15.00 -11.88
C ALA A 153 15.57 14.46 -11.23
N SER A 154 15.24 14.92 -10.01
CA SER A 154 14.04 14.45 -9.33
C SER A 154 12.76 14.99 -9.97
N GLN A 155 12.74 16.24 -10.43
CA GLN A 155 11.58 16.83 -11.10
C GLN A 155 11.35 16.17 -12.45
N GLN A 156 12.41 16.01 -13.25
CA GLN A 156 12.35 15.29 -14.52
C GLN A 156 11.91 13.84 -14.34
N PHE A 157 12.40 13.17 -13.29
CA PHE A 157 11.98 11.82 -12.96
C PHE A 157 10.50 11.74 -12.63
N ILE A 158 9.96 12.63 -11.80
CA ILE A 158 8.54 12.62 -11.45
C ILE A 158 7.64 13.06 -12.60
N ALA A 159 8.03 14.10 -13.34
CA ALA A 159 7.27 14.63 -14.48
C ALA A 159 7.12 13.62 -15.63
N ALA A 160 8.05 12.68 -15.75
CA ALA A 160 7.98 11.59 -16.73
C ALA A 160 7.09 10.42 -16.31
N LEU A 161 6.57 10.42 -15.08
CA LEU A 161 5.65 9.39 -14.59
C LEU A 161 4.21 9.89 -14.60
N GLU A 162 3.25 8.97 -14.65
CA GLU A 162 1.84 9.30 -14.42
C GLU A 162 1.64 10.02 -13.05
N PRO A 163 0.63 10.87 -12.85
CA PRO A 163 0.29 11.33 -11.50
C PRO A 163 -0.09 10.18 -10.56
N VAL A 164 0.20 10.31 -9.26
CA VAL A 164 -0.25 9.31 -8.27
C VAL A 164 -1.77 9.36 -8.10
N THR A 165 -2.44 8.22 -8.20
CA THR A 165 -3.87 8.10 -7.95
C THR A 165 -4.15 8.13 -6.45
N SER A 166 -5.21 8.86 -6.06
CA SER A 166 -5.71 8.87 -4.68
C SER A 166 -6.83 7.87 -4.51
N GLN A 167 -6.93 7.25 -3.33
CA GLN A 167 -8.06 6.39 -2.99
C GLN A 167 -9.39 7.18 -3.06
N PRO A 168 -10.47 6.59 -3.61
CA PRO A 168 -11.77 7.24 -3.60
C PRO A 168 -12.28 7.42 -2.18
N LYS A 169 -13.12 8.43 -1.97
CA LYS A 169 -13.91 8.54 -0.74
C LYS A 169 -15.04 7.53 -0.81
N ILE A 170 -15.10 6.64 0.17
CA ILE A 170 -16.19 5.67 0.31
C ILE A 170 -16.95 6.05 1.57
N LYS A 171 -18.28 6.06 1.50
CA LYS A 171 -19.14 6.41 2.62
C LYS A 171 -18.82 5.51 3.81
N ASP A 172 -18.76 6.08 5.01
CA ASP A 172 -18.51 5.39 6.28
C ASP A 172 -17.13 4.71 6.39
N ILE A 173 -16.22 4.93 5.44
CA ILE A 173 -14.86 4.41 5.44
C ILE A 173 -13.88 5.59 5.51
N ARG A 174 -12.87 5.46 6.38
CA ARG A 174 -11.82 6.45 6.49
C ARG A 174 -11.14 6.66 5.13
N GLY A 175 -11.15 7.91 4.67
CA GLY A 175 -10.51 8.27 3.41
C GLY A 175 -9.01 8.02 3.39
N GLY A 176 -8.49 7.80 2.18
CA GLY A 176 -7.05 7.65 1.95
C GLY A 176 -6.27 8.94 2.24
N GLY A 177 -5.03 8.77 2.68
CA GLY A 177 -4.07 9.86 2.89
C GLY A 177 -2.92 9.81 1.90
N ARG A 178 -1.89 10.63 2.14
CA ARG A 178 -0.66 10.63 1.33
C ARG A 178 -0.07 9.22 1.14
N LYS A 179 -0.07 8.40 2.20
CA LYS A 179 0.54 7.06 2.19
C LYS A 179 -0.24 6.03 1.37
N THR A 180 -1.49 6.32 0.99
CA THR A 180 -2.36 5.41 0.23
C THR A 180 -2.54 5.86 -1.23
N LYS A 181 -1.59 6.66 -1.73
CA LYS A 181 -1.53 7.09 -3.13
C LYS A 181 -0.44 6.33 -3.89
N GLY A 182 -0.68 6.06 -5.17
CA GLY A 182 0.29 5.42 -6.06
C GLY A 182 -0.25 5.15 -7.46
N ARG A 183 0.47 4.36 -8.26
CA ARG A 183 0.22 4.20 -9.71
C ARG A 183 -0.15 2.79 -10.16
N LEU A 184 0.21 1.76 -9.40
CA LEU A 184 -0.05 0.36 -9.72
C LEU A 184 -1.08 -0.19 -8.74
N ILE A 185 -0.63 -0.58 -7.55
CA ILE A 185 -1.48 -1.25 -6.56
C ILE A 185 -2.51 -0.29 -6.00
N TYR A 186 -2.10 0.93 -5.63
CA TYR A 186 -3.03 1.94 -5.13
C TYR A 186 -4.01 2.42 -6.21
N LYS A 187 -3.61 2.40 -7.49
CA LYS A 187 -4.51 2.70 -8.62
C LYS A 187 -5.53 1.59 -8.83
N ALA A 188 -5.11 0.32 -8.80
CA ALA A 188 -6.01 -0.83 -8.86
C ALA A 188 -6.96 -0.87 -7.66
N TRP A 189 -6.44 -0.65 -6.46
CA TRP A 189 -7.22 -0.53 -5.24
C TRP A 189 -8.23 0.62 -5.31
N ALA A 190 -7.86 1.78 -5.85
CA ALA A 190 -8.78 2.89 -6.02
C ALA A 190 -9.99 2.51 -6.91
N GLN A 191 -9.80 1.63 -7.89
CA GLN A 191 -10.88 1.18 -8.77
C GLN A 191 -11.76 0.08 -8.14
N ASP A 192 -11.16 -0.87 -7.42
CA ASP A 192 -11.87 -2.08 -6.96
C ASP A 192 -12.23 -2.08 -5.46
N SER A 193 -11.67 -1.18 -4.66
CA SER A 193 -11.92 -1.12 -3.22
C SER A 193 -13.41 -1.08 -2.83
N PRO A 194 -14.33 -0.39 -3.54
CA PRO A 194 -15.75 -0.44 -3.20
C PRO A 194 -16.33 -1.87 -3.21
N LYS A 195 -15.91 -2.71 -4.18
CA LYS A 195 -16.36 -4.10 -4.26
C LYS A 195 -15.81 -4.95 -3.13
N VAL A 196 -14.56 -4.70 -2.74
CA VAL A 196 -13.92 -5.38 -1.61
C VAL A 196 -14.65 -5.04 -0.31
N TYR A 197 -14.97 -3.76 -0.08
CA TYR A 197 -15.70 -3.35 1.11
C TYR A 197 -17.13 -3.90 1.16
N ASP A 198 -17.83 -3.93 0.04
CA ASP A 198 -19.16 -4.56 -0.05
C ASP A 198 -19.09 -6.06 0.31
N ALA A 199 -18.09 -6.79 -0.20
CA ALA A 199 -17.88 -8.19 0.15
C ALA A 199 -17.58 -8.40 1.64
N ILE A 200 -16.80 -7.51 2.26
CA ILE A 200 -16.53 -7.55 3.71
C ILE A 200 -17.83 -7.36 4.50
N ILE A 201 -18.64 -6.34 4.17
CA ILE A 201 -19.90 -6.06 4.86
C ILE A 201 -20.86 -7.25 4.72
N LYS A 202 -20.97 -7.83 3.53
CA LYS A 202 -21.78 -9.04 3.29
C LYS A 202 -21.32 -10.23 4.13
N ALA A 203 -20.01 -10.46 4.23
CA ALA A 203 -19.45 -11.54 5.05
C ALA A 203 -19.74 -11.34 6.55
N ILE A 204 -19.60 -10.10 7.05
CA ILE A 204 -19.94 -9.75 8.45
C ILE A 204 -21.43 -10.00 8.71
N ASN A 205 -22.31 -9.51 7.83
CA ASN A 205 -23.76 -9.71 7.97
C ASN A 205 -24.15 -11.20 7.92
N ALA A 206 -23.51 -11.98 7.06
CA ALA A 206 -23.73 -13.44 7.00
C ALA A 206 -23.33 -14.13 8.31
N THR A 207 -22.24 -13.69 8.95
CA THR A 207 -21.81 -14.19 10.26
C THR A 207 -22.87 -13.86 11.33
N ALA A 208 -23.36 -12.63 11.36
CA ALA A 208 -24.40 -12.21 12.31
C ALA A 208 -25.69 -13.02 12.15
N ILE A 209 -26.13 -13.26 10.90
CA ILE A 209 -27.29 -14.11 10.60
C ILE A 209 -27.06 -15.54 11.07
N HIS A 210 -25.88 -16.10 10.80
CA HIS A 210 -25.54 -17.47 11.20
C HIS A 210 -25.52 -17.61 12.73
N PHE A 211 -24.92 -16.65 13.42
CA PHE A 211 -24.89 -16.60 14.89
C PHE A 211 -26.31 -16.55 15.46
N ASN A 212 -27.15 -15.61 15.00
CA ASN A 212 -28.53 -15.49 15.50
C ASN A 212 -29.32 -16.79 15.30
N LYS A 213 -29.24 -17.41 14.11
CA LYS A 213 -29.90 -18.70 13.83
C LYS A 213 -29.40 -19.84 14.72
N ALA A 214 -28.10 -19.87 15.04
CA ALA A 214 -27.52 -20.90 15.89
C ALA A 214 -27.93 -20.71 17.37
N THR A 215 -28.18 -19.46 17.79
CA THR A 215 -28.58 -19.12 19.16
C THR A 215 -30.09 -19.03 19.39
N GLU A 216 -30.90 -19.10 18.32
CA GLU A 216 -32.35 -19.14 18.44
C GLU A 216 -32.76 -20.36 19.27
N ILE A 217 -33.27 -20.10 20.48
CA ILE A 217 -33.83 -21.13 21.35
C ILE A 217 -35.05 -21.68 20.63
N LYS A 218 -34.92 -22.87 20.04
CA LYS A 218 -36.07 -23.63 19.56
C LYS A 218 -36.93 -23.95 20.79
N LYS A 219 -38.07 -23.28 20.93
CA LYS A 219 -39.08 -23.70 21.90
C LYS A 219 -39.41 -25.15 21.58
N ALA A 220 -39.09 -26.06 22.49
CA ALA A 220 -39.55 -27.43 22.41
C ALA A 220 -41.08 -27.38 22.33
N ALA A 221 -41.63 -28.01 21.28
CA ALA A 221 -43.07 -28.22 21.13
C ALA A 221 -43.53 -29.30 22.11
#